data_AF-A0A9R1EJS6-F1
#
_entry.id   AF-A0A9R1EJS6-F1
#
_cell.length_a   1.000
_cell.length_b   1.000
_cell.length_c   1.000
_cell.angle_alpha   90.00
_cell.angle_beta   90.00
_cell.angle_gamma   90.00
#
_symmetry.space_group_name_H-M   'P 1'
#
loop_
_entity.id
_entity.type
_entity.pdbx_description
1 polymer ?
#
loop_
_entity_poly.entity_id
_entity_poly.type
_entity_poly.pdbx_seq_one_letter_code
_entity_poly.pdbx_strand_id
1 'polypeptide(L)'
;MAAKITSCFVFLKEALILPTLNPKLFAPVVLLFAVTAFLDSLVDDVFFQPLVDDMGSRLIAVNNTDTLSAAEYSKLTEETEPGGTKLILITFSEVIVNLAVGYVKQILALFAASTTYSGDRYSLAELLRPLVNGRISLKGPSVTIAVVGAVDFALAVPYALPHYVMHGRSGVLSVQGLVSHLANLGSLCFTVVALVGVAASAVDRKCRGVRALRQAWRLVTRVRRKEGLVLVLVAYLGPTVVAPLHGFALGYAKKSTAACLCLLAVCALLSGAQELFSLAAATVYYYQAMESKEVIDALWLC
;
A
#
# COMPACT_ATOMS: atom_id res chain seq x y z
N MET A 1 -25.85 4.12 30.69
CA MET A 1 -25.00 2.97 30.29
C MET A 1 -24.14 3.42 29.10
N ALA A 2 -23.05 4.16 29.37
CA ALA A 2 -22.12 4.64 28.34
C ALA A 2 -21.06 3.55 28.13
N ALA A 3 -20.98 3.06 26.90
CA ALA A 3 -20.27 1.84 26.56
C ALA A 3 -18.73 1.96 26.69
N LYS A 4 -18.10 0.83 27.03
CA LYS A 4 -16.65 0.50 26.98
C LYS A 4 -16.03 0.65 25.57
N ILE A 5 -16.41 1.66 24.80
CA ILE A 5 -15.92 1.91 23.43
C ILE A 5 -14.54 2.57 23.47
N THR A 6 -14.19 3.25 24.57
CA THR A 6 -12.94 4.01 24.70
C THR A 6 -11.66 3.18 24.66
N SER A 7 -11.71 1.85 24.89
CA SER A 7 -10.49 1.03 24.94
C SER A 7 -9.94 0.65 23.56
N CYS A 8 -10.78 0.40 22.56
CA CYS A 8 -10.31 -0.16 21.27
C CYS A 8 -9.73 0.89 20.30
N PHE A 9 -9.89 2.18 20.58
CA PHE A 9 -9.40 3.27 19.73
C PHE A 9 -8.16 3.98 20.31
N VAL A 10 -7.67 3.53 21.48
CA VAL A 10 -6.55 4.19 22.17
C VAL A 10 -5.31 4.24 21.27
N PHE A 11 -4.95 3.12 20.64
CA PHE A 11 -3.81 3.06 19.73
C PHE A 11 -3.95 4.01 18.53
N LEU A 12 -5.16 4.19 17.99
CA LEU A 12 -5.41 5.14 16.90
C LEU A 12 -5.26 6.58 17.36
N LYS A 13 -5.75 6.89 18.56
CA LYS A 13 -5.58 8.22 19.16
C LYS A 13 -4.10 8.54 19.36
N GLU A 14 -3.33 7.59 19.90
CA GLU A 14 -1.88 7.76 20.10
C GLU A 14 -1.15 7.88 18.76
N ALA A 15 -1.52 7.07 17.76
CA ALA A 15 -0.97 7.16 16.42
C ALA A 15 -1.22 8.53 15.75
N LEU A 16 -2.39 9.13 15.99
CA LEU A 16 -2.74 10.43 15.45
C LEU A 16 -1.95 11.58 16.12
N ILE A 17 -1.51 11.38 17.35
CA ILE A 17 -0.77 12.38 18.13
C ILE A 17 0.74 12.34 17.77
N LEU A 18 1.28 11.19 17.34
CA LEU A 18 2.70 11.02 17.00
C LEU A 18 3.28 12.14 16.10
N PRO A 19 2.63 12.54 15.00
CA PRO A 19 3.13 13.64 14.16
C PRO A 19 3.27 14.97 14.89
N THR A 20 2.39 15.26 15.84
CA THR A 20 2.43 16.50 16.63
C THR A 20 3.52 16.49 17.70
N LEU A 21 3.95 15.30 18.14
CA LEU A 21 5.02 15.14 19.13
C LEU A 21 6.41 15.35 18.51
N ASN A 22 6.57 15.04 17.23
CA ASN A 22 7.83 15.23 16.52
C ASN A 22 7.63 15.78 15.09
N PRO A 23 7.19 17.05 14.95
CA PRO A 23 6.89 17.63 13.65
C PRO A 23 8.14 17.73 12.75
N LYS A 24 9.34 17.83 13.34
CA LYS A 24 10.62 17.88 12.61
C LYS A 24 10.92 16.60 11.83
N LEU A 25 10.34 15.48 12.25
CA LEU A 25 10.45 14.19 11.57
C LEU A 25 9.25 13.92 10.68
N PHE A 26 8.04 14.12 11.21
CA PHE A 26 6.83 13.73 10.50
C PHE A 26 6.46 14.66 9.35
N ALA A 27 6.72 15.97 9.43
CA ALA A 27 6.43 16.89 8.32
C ALA A 27 7.17 16.51 7.01
N PRO A 28 8.50 16.28 7.00
CA PRO A 28 9.18 15.86 5.78
C PRO A 28 8.79 14.46 5.32
N VAL A 29 8.41 13.56 6.24
CA VAL A 29 7.91 12.21 5.89
C VAL A 29 6.55 12.30 5.20
N VAL A 30 5.60 13.07 5.74
CA VAL A 30 4.30 13.32 5.10
C VAL A 30 4.51 13.94 3.72
N LEU A 31 5.41 14.90 3.59
CA LEU A 31 5.72 15.54 2.31
C LEU A 31 6.27 14.53 1.29
N LEU A 32 7.18 13.63 1.71
CA LEU A 32 7.69 12.56 0.84
C LEU A 32 6.56 11.65 0.35
N PHE A 33 5.67 11.25 1.24
CA PHE A 33 4.51 10.41 0.91
C PHE A 33 3.54 11.13 -0.04
N ALA A 34 3.30 12.42 0.18
CA ALA A 34 2.43 13.23 -0.66
C ALA A 34 3.02 13.45 -2.06
N VAL A 35 4.31 13.80 -2.15
CA VAL A 35 4.98 14.01 -3.44
C VAL A 35 4.99 12.75 -4.28
N THR A 36 5.29 11.60 -3.66
CA THR A 36 5.28 10.31 -4.36
C THR A 36 3.88 9.93 -4.82
N ALA A 37 2.85 10.03 -3.94
CA ALA A 37 1.47 9.77 -4.35
C ALA A 37 0.98 10.70 -5.47
N PHE A 38 1.45 11.95 -5.48
CA PHE A 38 1.15 12.92 -6.54
C PHE A 38 1.82 12.53 -7.87
N LEU A 39 3.09 12.11 -7.82
CA LEU A 39 3.81 11.64 -9.00
C LEU A 39 3.20 10.35 -9.56
N ASP A 40 2.85 9.40 -8.70
CA ASP A 40 2.19 8.15 -9.09
C ASP A 40 0.87 8.47 -9.83
N SER A 41 0.04 9.35 -9.24
CA SER A 41 -1.20 9.81 -9.86
C SER A 41 -0.98 10.49 -11.22
N LEU A 42 0.08 11.29 -11.35
CA LEU A 42 0.41 11.93 -12.62
C LEU A 42 0.83 10.90 -13.67
N VAL A 43 1.68 9.94 -13.31
CA VAL A 43 2.15 8.91 -14.23
C VAL A 43 0.98 8.04 -14.70
N ASP A 44 0.19 7.52 -13.78
CA ASP A 44 -0.94 6.66 -14.08
C ASP A 44 -2.01 7.39 -14.92
N ASP A 45 -2.51 8.52 -14.44
CA ASP A 45 -3.70 9.15 -15.05
C ASP A 45 -3.37 10.02 -16.28
N VAL A 46 -2.20 10.65 -16.32
CA VAL A 46 -1.84 11.61 -17.39
C VAL A 46 -1.04 10.94 -18.50
N PHE A 47 -0.22 9.93 -18.18
CA PHE A 47 0.68 9.32 -19.17
C PHE A 47 0.30 7.89 -19.52
N PHE A 48 -0.04 7.06 -18.54
CA PHE A 48 -0.27 5.63 -18.77
C PHE A 48 -1.68 5.34 -19.30
N GLN A 49 -2.71 5.86 -18.64
CA GLN A 49 -4.11 5.66 -19.02
C GLN A 49 -4.44 6.05 -20.48
N PRO A 50 -4.06 7.24 -21.00
CA PRO A 50 -4.35 7.57 -22.39
C PRO A 50 -3.60 6.69 -23.40
N LEU A 51 -2.43 6.17 -23.02
CA LEU A 51 -1.67 5.25 -23.86
C LEU A 51 -2.32 3.86 -23.90
N VAL A 52 -2.83 3.38 -22.76
CA VAL A 52 -3.64 2.16 -22.68
C VAL A 52 -4.94 2.30 -23.47
N ASP A 53 -5.62 3.44 -23.35
CA ASP A 53 -6.87 3.71 -24.08
C ASP A 53 -6.65 3.79 -25.60
N ASP A 54 -5.57 4.43 -26.07
CA ASP A 54 -5.20 4.48 -27.50
C ASP A 54 -4.94 3.06 -28.02
N MET A 55 -4.11 2.27 -27.33
CA MET A 55 -3.81 0.89 -27.73
C MET A 55 -5.06 -0.02 -27.67
N GLY A 56 -5.90 0.14 -26.65
CA GLY A 56 -7.15 -0.60 -26.50
C GLY A 56 -8.14 -0.29 -27.62
N SER A 57 -8.29 1.00 -27.97
CA SER A 57 -9.16 1.43 -29.08
C SER A 57 -8.68 0.90 -30.44
N ARG A 58 -7.37 0.84 -30.68
CA ARG A 58 -6.77 0.23 -31.87
C ARG A 58 -7.02 -1.28 -31.92
N LEU A 59 -6.90 -1.96 -30.79
CA LEU A 59 -7.14 -3.41 -30.71
C LEU A 59 -8.62 -3.74 -30.97
N ILE A 60 -9.54 -2.93 -30.44
CA ILE A 60 -10.98 -3.07 -30.70
C ILE A 60 -11.31 -2.77 -32.17
N ALA A 61 -10.69 -1.74 -32.76
CA ALA A 61 -10.85 -1.43 -34.18
C ALA A 61 -10.41 -2.61 -35.07
N VAL A 62 -9.26 -3.22 -34.77
CA VAL A 62 -8.75 -4.40 -35.49
C VAL A 62 -9.67 -5.60 -35.31
N ASN A 63 -10.18 -5.83 -34.10
CA ASN A 63 -11.10 -6.96 -33.81
C ASN A 63 -12.48 -6.81 -34.46
N ASN A 64 -12.89 -5.58 -34.80
CA ASN A 64 -14.18 -5.30 -35.45
C ASN A 64 -14.07 -5.24 -36.99
N THR A 65 -12.86 -5.23 -37.55
CA THR A 65 -12.62 -5.38 -39.00
C THR A 65 -12.25 -6.82 -39.33
N ASP A 66 -13.27 -7.65 -39.57
CA ASP A 66 -13.16 -9.09 -39.93
C ASP A 66 -12.43 -9.40 -41.27
N THR A 67 -11.71 -8.45 -41.87
CA THR A 67 -11.09 -8.62 -43.20
C THR A 67 -9.74 -7.91 -43.34
N LEU A 68 -8.84 -8.01 -42.36
CA LEU A 68 -7.44 -7.58 -42.54
C LEU A 68 -6.60 -8.73 -43.09
N SER A 69 -5.95 -8.48 -44.23
CA SER A 69 -5.03 -9.45 -44.84
C SER A 69 -3.79 -9.65 -43.95
N ALA A 70 -3.16 -10.83 -43.98
CA ALA A 70 -1.99 -11.15 -43.16
C ALA A 70 -0.83 -10.14 -43.31
N ALA A 71 -0.75 -9.43 -44.45
CA ALA A 71 0.22 -8.37 -44.72
C ALA A 71 -0.10 -7.04 -44.00
N GLU A 72 -1.38 -6.72 -43.79
CA GLU A 72 -1.78 -5.56 -42.97
C GLU A 72 -1.62 -5.85 -41.48
N TYR A 73 -1.83 -7.11 -41.07
CA TYR A 73 -1.56 -7.58 -39.71
C TYR A 73 -0.05 -7.54 -39.38
N SER A 74 0.83 -7.93 -40.33
CA SER A 74 2.28 -7.87 -40.16
C SER A 74 2.81 -6.43 -40.12
N LYS A 75 2.22 -5.53 -40.93
CA LYS A 75 2.58 -4.10 -40.94
C LYS A 75 2.13 -3.39 -39.66
N LEU A 76 0.95 -3.72 -39.14
CA LEU A 76 0.47 -3.24 -37.83
C LEU A 76 1.30 -3.82 -36.69
N THR A 77 1.73 -5.08 -36.74
CA THR A 77 2.64 -5.64 -35.72
C THR A 77 4.03 -5.02 -35.78
N GLU A 78 4.59 -4.72 -36.96
CA GLU A 78 5.85 -3.95 -37.06
C GLU A 78 5.71 -2.50 -36.57
N GLU A 79 4.58 -1.83 -36.82
CA GLU A 79 4.32 -0.47 -36.31
C GLU A 79 3.96 -0.45 -34.80
N THR A 80 3.41 -1.55 -34.27
CA THR A 80 2.98 -1.70 -32.85
C THR A 80 4.06 -2.35 -31.96
N GLU A 81 4.95 -3.19 -32.50
CA GLU A 81 6.05 -3.86 -31.79
C GLU A 81 6.99 -2.89 -31.04
N PRO A 82 7.45 -1.77 -31.64
CA PRO A 82 8.28 -0.83 -30.92
C PRO A 82 7.47 -0.08 -29.85
N GLY A 83 6.14 -0.05 -29.92
CA GLY A 83 5.25 0.52 -28.90
C GLY A 83 5.00 -0.44 -27.73
N GLY A 84 4.67 -1.71 -28.02
CA GLY A 84 4.38 -2.72 -26.99
C GLY A 84 5.60 -3.07 -26.13
N THR A 85 6.78 -3.22 -26.74
CA THR A 85 8.02 -3.48 -26.00
C THR A 85 8.40 -2.29 -25.10
N LYS A 86 8.20 -1.05 -25.60
CA LYS A 86 8.42 0.16 -24.80
C LYS A 86 7.42 0.27 -23.65
N LEU A 87 6.15 -0.07 -23.88
CA LEU A 87 5.12 -0.07 -22.83
C LEU A 87 5.47 -1.07 -21.73
N ILE A 88 5.86 -2.29 -22.11
CA ILE A 88 6.29 -3.34 -21.18
C ILE A 88 7.49 -2.85 -20.35
N LEU A 89 8.49 -2.23 -20.97
CA LEU A 89 9.65 -1.67 -20.27
C LEU A 89 9.25 -0.53 -19.33
N ILE A 90 8.35 0.37 -19.74
CA ILE A 90 7.83 1.46 -18.90
C ILE A 90 7.11 0.86 -17.69
N THR A 91 6.18 -0.08 -17.88
CA THR A 91 5.46 -0.75 -16.79
C THR A 91 6.41 -1.48 -15.85
N PHE A 92 7.40 -2.21 -16.36
CA PHE A 92 8.41 -2.85 -15.50
C PHE A 92 9.23 -1.83 -14.72
N SER A 93 9.63 -0.73 -15.35
CA SER A 93 10.39 0.33 -14.69
C SER A 93 9.59 0.99 -13.58
N GLU A 94 8.32 1.25 -13.82
CA GLU A 94 7.37 1.81 -12.87
C GLU A 94 7.15 0.87 -11.67
N VAL A 95 6.93 -0.43 -11.93
CA VAL A 95 6.81 -1.43 -10.86
C VAL A 95 8.06 -1.47 -9.98
N ILE A 96 9.26 -1.41 -10.57
CA ILE A 96 10.53 -1.41 -9.82
C ILE A 96 10.67 -0.12 -8.98
N VAL A 97 10.35 1.03 -9.56
CA VAL A 97 10.40 2.32 -8.87
C VAL A 97 9.41 2.34 -7.70
N ASN A 98 8.16 1.91 -7.93
CA ASN A 98 7.12 1.88 -6.92
C ASN A 98 7.47 0.92 -5.78
N LEU A 99 8.09 -0.23 -6.08
CA LEU A 99 8.58 -1.15 -5.06
C LEU A 99 9.69 -0.52 -4.20
N ALA A 100 10.64 0.17 -4.83
CA ALA A 100 11.74 0.84 -4.12
C ALA A 100 11.23 2.01 -3.26
N VAL A 101 10.35 2.84 -3.81
CA VAL A 101 9.73 3.98 -3.11
C VAL A 101 8.87 3.48 -1.94
N GLY A 102 8.03 2.47 -2.17
CA GLY A 102 7.20 1.85 -1.13
C GLY A 102 8.05 1.26 0.00
N TYR A 103 9.17 0.62 -0.33
CA TYR A 103 10.12 0.14 0.66
C TYR A 103 10.68 1.28 1.52
N VAL A 104 11.15 2.38 0.90
CA VAL A 104 11.70 3.54 1.61
C VAL A 104 10.63 4.17 2.51
N LYS A 105 9.41 4.35 2.01
CA LYS A 105 8.26 4.87 2.76
C LYS A 105 8.01 4.05 4.03
N GLN A 106 7.88 2.73 3.89
CA GLN A 106 7.61 1.83 5.01
C GLN A 106 8.71 1.89 6.08
N ILE A 107 9.97 1.80 5.68
CA ILE A 107 11.10 1.91 6.61
C ILE A 107 11.04 3.24 7.37
N LEU A 108 10.93 4.35 6.64
CA LEU A 108 11.00 5.68 7.21
C LEU A 108 9.83 5.94 8.19
N ALA A 109 8.62 5.54 7.82
CA ALA A 109 7.44 5.67 8.67
C ALA A 109 7.53 4.82 9.94
N LEU A 110 7.98 3.56 9.84
CA LEU A 110 8.11 2.67 10.99
C LEU A 110 9.18 3.13 11.97
N PHE A 111 10.33 3.58 11.46
CA PHE A 111 11.38 4.15 12.31
C PHE A 111 10.96 5.49 12.91
N ALA A 112 10.25 6.33 12.17
CA ALA A 112 9.70 7.58 12.71
C ALA A 112 8.66 7.34 13.81
N ALA A 113 7.75 6.40 13.61
CA ALA A 113 6.73 6.03 14.58
C ALA A 113 7.35 5.38 15.84
N SER A 114 8.24 4.41 15.66
CA SER A 114 8.86 3.69 16.80
C SER A 114 9.75 4.58 17.67
N THR A 115 10.59 5.41 17.06
CA THR A 115 11.47 6.33 17.80
C THR A 115 10.64 7.38 18.55
N THR A 116 9.66 7.99 17.88
CA THR A 116 8.80 9.00 18.51
C THR A 116 7.92 8.41 19.60
N TYR A 117 7.39 7.20 19.41
CA TYR A 117 6.61 6.50 20.44
C TYR A 117 7.46 6.14 21.67
N SER A 118 8.74 5.78 21.46
CA SER A 118 9.69 5.50 22.55
C SER A 118 10.18 6.75 23.28
N GLY A 119 9.77 7.95 22.83
CA GLY A 119 10.10 9.24 23.44
C GLY A 119 11.26 9.99 22.78
N ASP A 120 11.92 9.41 21.77
CA ASP A 120 13.01 10.07 21.05
C ASP A 120 12.47 11.13 20.08
N ARG A 121 13.19 12.25 19.95
CA ARG A 121 12.79 13.39 19.10
C ARG A 121 13.83 13.71 18.02
N TYR A 122 14.13 12.71 17.20
CA TYR A 122 15.04 12.88 16.07
C TYR A 122 14.44 13.75 14.97
N SER A 123 15.29 14.50 14.26
CA SER A 123 14.98 15.03 12.93
C SER A 123 15.14 13.95 11.84
N LEU A 124 14.59 14.19 10.64
CA LEU A 124 14.76 13.27 9.51
C LEU A 124 16.24 12.99 9.20
N ALA A 125 17.10 14.01 9.23
CA ALA A 125 18.53 13.85 8.99
C ALA A 125 19.21 12.98 10.05
N GLU A 126 18.82 13.13 11.32
CA GLU A 126 19.33 12.32 12.43
C GLU A 126 18.85 10.87 12.37
N LEU A 127 17.67 10.61 11.81
CA LEU A 127 17.17 9.26 11.56
C LEU A 127 17.88 8.61 10.36
N LEU A 128 18.09 9.37 9.28
CA LEU A 128 18.73 8.89 8.06
C LEU A 128 20.22 8.59 8.25
N ARG A 129 20.94 9.39 9.04
CA ARG A 129 22.38 9.18 9.29
C ARG A 129 22.71 7.77 9.80
N PRO A 130 22.07 7.21 10.83
CA PRO A 130 22.32 5.84 11.28
C PRO A 130 21.74 4.77 10.35
N LEU A 131 20.70 5.07 9.56
CA LEU A 131 20.18 4.19 8.50
C LEU A 131 21.22 4.01 7.38
N VAL A 132 21.78 5.11 6.86
CA VAL A 132 22.78 5.12 5.77
C VAL A 132 24.11 4.57 6.25
N ASN A 133 24.53 4.90 7.47
CA ASN A 133 25.80 4.41 8.04
C ASN A 133 25.71 2.93 8.51
N GLY A 134 24.58 2.24 8.30
CA GLY A 134 24.40 0.84 8.66
C GLY A 134 24.36 0.56 10.17
N ARG A 135 24.22 1.60 11.02
CA ARG A 135 24.09 1.43 12.48
C ARG A 135 22.72 0.87 12.85
N ILE A 136 21.70 1.14 12.05
CA ILE A 136 20.38 0.52 12.15
C ILE A 136 20.32 -0.65 11.17
N SER A 137 20.11 -1.86 11.70
CA SER A 137 19.99 -3.06 10.87
C SER A 137 18.65 -3.08 10.13
N LEU A 138 18.69 -2.80 8.82
CA LEU A 138 17.53 -2.91 7.94
C LEU A 138 17.16 -4.35 7.60
N LYS A 139 18.07 -5.32 7.85
CA LYS A 139 17.91 -6.72 7.44
C LYS A 139 16.62 -7.37 7.93
N GLY A 140 16.12 -6.99 9.12
CA GLY A 140 14.85 -7.50 9.62
C GLY A 140 13.66 -7.00 8.79
N PRO A 141 13.41 -5.69 8.79
CA PRO A 141 12.38 -5.07 7.97
C PRO A 141 12.46 -5.46 6.49
N SER A 142 13.65 -5.47 5.87
CA SER A 142 13.81 -5.84 4.46
C SER A 142 13.31 -7.25 4.16
N VAL A 143 13.68 -8.23 4.99
CA VAL A 143 13.24 -9.61 4.79
C VAL A 143 11.73 -9.73 4.97
N THR A 144 11.16 -9.01 5.93
CA THR A 144 9.71 -9.04 6.17
C THR A 144 8.93 -8.37 5.04
N ILE A 145 9.39 -7.22 4.55
CA ILE A 145 8.76 -6.51 3.42
C ILE A 145 8.86 -7.35 2.14
N ALA A 146 10.00 -8.02 1.90
CA ALA A 146 10.14 -8.92 0.75
C ALA A 146 9.15 -10.10 0.80
N VAL A 147 8.97 -10.71 1.99
CA VAL A 147 7.98 -11.79 2.16
C VAL A 147 6.55 -11.27 1.98
N VAL A 148 6.24 -10.09 2.54
CA VAL A 148 4.93 -9.44 2.36
C VAL A 148 4.66 -9.18 0.88
N GLY A 149 5.61 -8.55 0.17
CA GLY A 149 5.47 -8.25 -1.25
C GLY A 149 5.28 -9.52 -2.11
N ALA A 150 5.97 -10.62 -1.77
CA ALA A 150 5.77 -11.89 -2.47
C ALA A 150 4.36 -12.47 -2.27
N VAL A 151 3.80 -12.34 -1.06
CA VAL A 151 2.44 -12.79 -0.75
C VAL A 151 1.41 -11.88 -1.40
N ASP A 152 1.59 -10.56 -1.33
CA ASP A 152 0.70 -9.59 -1.97
C ASP A 152 0.66 -9.81 -3.49
N PHE A 153 1.82 -10.04 -4.11
CA PHE A 153 1.89 -10.40 -5.53
C PHE A 153 1.14 -11.70 -5.84
N ALA A 154 1.33 -12.74 -5.03
CA ALA A 154 0.62 -14.01 -5.21
C ALA A 154 -0.90 -13.90 -5.04
N LEU A 155 -1.37 -13.00 -4.15
CA LEU A 155 -2.79 -12.72 -3.94
C LEU A 155 -3.40 -11.79 -4.99
N ALA A 156 -2.59 -10.93 -5.63
CA ALA A 156 -3.04 -10.01 -6.68
C ALA A 156 -3.32 -10.71 -8.02
N VAL A 157 -2.55 -11.75 -8.38
CA VAL A 157 -2.74 -12.53 -9.61
C VAL A 157 -4.17 -13.07 -9.79
N PRO A 158 -4.81 -13.74 -8.80
CA PRO A 158 -6.19 -14.21 -8.93
C PRO A 158 -7.24 -13.09 -8.88
N TYR A 159 -6.88 -11.88 -8.42
CA TYR A 159 -7.76 -10.71 -8.45
C TYR A 159 -7.81 -10.05 -9.83
N ALA A 160 -6.70 -10.03 -10.58
CA ALA A 160 -6.63 -9.42 -11.91
C ALA A 160 -7.17 -10.33 -13.03
N LEU A 161 -7.08 -11.66 -12.86
CA LEU A 161 -7.50 -12.65 -13.85
C LEU A 161 -8.98 -12.55 -14.32
N PRO A 162 -9.97 -12.27 -13.46
CA PRO A 162 -11.37 -12.11 -13.88
C PRO A 162 -11.60 -10.87 -14.74
N HIS A 163 -10.91 -9.75 -14.47
CA HIS A 163 -11.07 -8.51 -15.25
C HIS A 163 -10.65 -8.69 -16.72
N TYR A 164 -9.63 -9.52 -16.97
CA TYR A 164 -9.17 -9.86 -18.33
C TYR A 164 -10.05 -10.88 -19.04
N VAL A 165 -10.64 -11.85 -18.32
CA VAL A 165 -11.42 -12.95 -18.92
C VAL A 165 -12.90 -12.57 -19.14
N MET A 166 -13.37 -11.49 -18.52
CA MET A 166 -14.79 -11.05 -18.51
C MET A 166 -15.31 -10.47 -19.84
N HIS A 167 -14.47 -10.20 -20.85
CA HIS A 167 -14.96 -9.70 -22.14
C HIS A 167 -15.65 -10.76 -23.02
N GLY A 168 -15.78 -12.02 -22.57
CA GLY A 168 -16.20 -13.12 -23.46
C GLY A 168 -17.34 -14.05 -23.05
N ARG A 169 -17.66 -14.29 -21.76
CA ARG A 169 -18.54 -15.43 -21.39
C ARG A 169 -19.33 -15.23 -20.09
N SER A 170 -20.65 -15.09 -20.21
CA SER A 170 -21.59 -14.84 -19.10
C SER A 170 -21.97 -16.06 -18.23
N GLY A 171 -21.30 -17.21 -18.37
CA GLY A 171 -21.65 -18.46 -17.65
C GLY A 171 -20.69 -18.89 -16.52
N VAL A 172 -19.48 -18.33 -16.44
CA VAL A 172 -18.40 -18.77 -15.50
C VAL A 172 -18.36 -17.90 -14.22
N LEU A 173 -19.32 -16.98 -14.06
CA LEU A 173 -19.30 -15.89 -13.07
C LEU A 173 -19.30 -16.31 -11.59
N SER A 174 -19.87 -17.48 -11.23
CA SER A 174 -20.11 -17.82 -9.81
C SER A 174 -18.85 -18.30 -9.08
N VAL A 175 -18.13 -19.28 -9.63
CA VAL A 175 -16.93 -19.84 -8.99
C VAL A 175 -15.77 -18.85 -9.06
N GLN A 176 -15.58 -18.20 -10.20
CA GLN A 176 -14.50 -17.22 -10.37
C GLN A 176 -14.75 -15.96 -9.53
N GLY A 177 -16.01 -15.50 -9.45
CA GLY A 177 -16.39 -14.41 -8.54
C GLY A 177 -16.18 -14.78 -7.07
N LEU A 178 -16.52 -16.00 -6.65
CA LEU A 178 -16.29 -16.48 -5.29
C LEU A 178 -14.78 -16.53 -4.95
N VAL A 179 -13.95 -17.04 -5.86
CA VAL A 179 -12.49 -17.09 -5.68
C VAL A 179 -11.92 -15.68 -5.54
N SER A 180 -12.37 -14.72 -6.36
CA SER A 180 -11.93 -13.32 -6.26
C SER A 180 -12.38 -12.66 -4.96
N HIS A 181 -13.60 -12.94 -4.50
CA HIS A 181 -14.08 -12.45 -3.20
C HIS A 181 -13.28 -13.04 -2.03
N LEU A 182 -12.96 -14.34 -2.07
CA LEU A 182 -12.13 -14.99 -1.06
C LEU A 182 -10.70 -14.47 -1.08
N ALA A 183 -10.13 -14.26 -2.26
CA ALA A 183 -8.81 -13.66 -2.43
C ALA A 183 -8.76 -12.24 -1.87
N ASN A 184 -9.81 -11.44 -2.13
CA ASN A 184 -9.94 -10.10 -1.56
C ASN A 184 -10.04 -10.16 -0.02
N LEU A 185 -10.91 -11.01 0.53
CA LEU A 185 -11.03 -11.17 1.99
C LEU A 185 -9.72 -11.63 2.63
N GLY A 186 -9.02 -12.55 1.97
CA GLY A 186 -7.70 -13.04 2.38
C GLY A 186 -6.65 -11.93 2.36
N SER A 187 -6.63 -11.12 1.30
CA SER A 187 -5.77 -9.95 1.17
C SER A 187 -6.03 -8.94 2.29
N LEU A 188 -7.30 -8.61 2.57
CA LEU A 188 -7.67 -7.70 3.65
C LEU A 188 -7.19 -8.17 5.03
N CYS A 189 -7.38 -9.45 5.33
CA CYS A 189 -6.88 -10.04 6.58
C CYS A 189 -5.34 -10.01 6.62
N PHE A 190 -4.71 -10.27 5.49
CA PHE A 190 -3.25 -10.29 5.37
C PHE A 190 -2.65 -8.89 5.49
N THR A 191 -3.26 -7.83 4.95
CA THR A 191 -2.75 -6.45 5.02
C THR A 191 -2.44 -6.01 6.44
N VAL A 192 -3.31 -6.31 7.40
CA VAL A 192 -3.04 -5.95 8.81
C VAL A 192 -1.94 -6.78 9.43
N VAL A 193 -1.89 -8.07 9.12
CA VAL A 193 -0.83 -8.97 9.58
C VAL A 193 0.51 -8.56 8.98
N ALA A 194 0.52 -8.09 7.73
CA ALA A 194 1.66 -7.54 7.05
C ALA A 194 2.11 -6.23 7.71
N LEU A 195 1.22 -5.25 7.88
CA LEU A 195 1.53 -3.97 8.54
C LEU A 195 2.13 -4.18 9.95
N VAL A 196 1.46 -4.99 10.78
CA VAL A 196 1.92 -5.30 12.14
C VAL A 196 3.19 -6.16 12.10
N GLY A 197 3.35 -7.05 11.12
CA GLY A 197 4.54 -7.88 10.97
C GLY A 197 5.78 -7.08 10.56
N VAL A 198 5.63 -6.14 9.64
CA VAL A 198 6.72 -5.23 9.26
C VAL A 198 7.07 -4.32 10.43
N ALA A 199 6.08 -3.78 11.15
CA ALA A 199 6.31 -3.02 12.38
C ALA A 199 7.04 -3.84 13.45
N ALA A 200 6.61 -5.08 13.68
CA ALA A 200 7.26 -6.01 14.61
C ALA A 200 8.72 -6.26 14.22
N SER A 201 9.02 -6.36 12.92
CA SER A 201 10.39 -6.58 12.45
C SER A 201 11.28 -5.34 12.53
N ALA A 202 10.69 -4.15 12.45
CA ALA A 202 11.39 -2.88 12.64
C ALA A 202 11.73 -2.61 14.11
N VAL A 203 10.80 -2.97 15.01
CA VAL A 203 10.96 -2.78 16.45
C VAL A 203 11.79 -3.90 17.09
N ASP A 204 11.46 -5.17 16.80
CA ASP A 204 12.15 -6.34 17.36
C ASP A 204 13.11 -6.98 16.36
N ARG A 205 14.41 -6.79 16.60
CA ARG A 205 15.51 -7.33 15.77
C ARG A 205 15.55 -8.86 15.74
N LYS A 206 14.90 -9.56 16.67
CA LYS A 206 14.87 -11.03 16.72
C LYS A 206 13.78 -11.61 15.79
N CYS A 207 12.80 -10.82 15.39
CA CYS A 207 11.66 -11.25 14.59
C CYS A 207 11.75 -10.73 13.15
N ARG A 208 11.83 -11.64 12.17
CA ARG A 208 12.03 -11.29 10.75
C ARG A 208 11.28 -12.26 9.84
N GLY A 209 10.86 -11.79 8.67
CA GLY A 209 10.19 -12.59 7.65
C GLY A 209 8.95 -13.28 8.19
N VAL A 210 8.83 -14.58 7.91
CA VAL A 210 7.70 -15.41 8.34
C VAL A 210 7.52 -15.45 9.86
N ARG A 211 8.60 -15.32 10.65
CA ARG A 211 8.49 -15.30 12.12
C ARG A 211 7.77 -14.04 12.61
N ALA A 212 8.09 -12.89 12.02
CA ALA A 212 7.42 -11.62 12.32
C ALA A 212 5.94 -11.68 11.92
N LEU A 213 5.62 -12.22 10.74
CA LEU A 213 4.24 -12.42 10.31
C LEU A 213 3.47 -13.38 11.21
N ARG A 214 4.11 -14.48 11.65
CA ARG A 214 3.49 -15.43 12.59
C ARG A 214 3.19 -14.77 13.94
N GLN A 215 4.09 -13.93 14.44
CA GLN A 215 3.88 -13.19 15.68
C GLN A 215 2.76 -12.17 15.50
N ALA A 216 2.77 -11.38 14.44
CA ALA A 216 1.71 -10.44 14.10
C ALA A 216 0.36 -11.15 13.99
N TRP A 217 0.31 -12.30 13.32
CA TRP A 217 -0.90 -13.14 13.24
C TRP A 217 -1.41 -13.53 14.63
N ARG A 218 -0.53 -13.97 15.54
CA ARG A 218 -0.92 -14.30 16.92
C ARG A 218 -1.44 -13.08 17.68
N LEU A 219 -0.78 -11.93 17.55
CA LEU A 219 -1.20 -10.69 18.22
C LEU A 219 -2.59 -10.23 17.72
N VAL A 220 -2.79 -10.26 16.40
CA VAL A 220 -4.05 -9.85 15.74
C VAL A 220 -5.19 -10.84 16.00
N THR A 221 -4.92 -12.15 16.05
CA THR A 221 -6.00 -13.14 16.20
C THR A 221 -6.31 -13.53 17.63
N ARG A 222 -5.31 -13.57 18.52
CA ARG A 222 -5.45 -14.13 19.88
C ARG A 222 -5.47 -13.06 20.97
N VAL A 223 -4.65 -12.01 20.84
CA VAL A 223 -4.41 -11.06 21.93
C VAL A 223 -5.37 -9.86 21.85
N ARG A 224 -5.31 -9.09 20.75
CA ARG A 224 -6.10 -7.85 20.60
C ARG A 224 -6.99 -7.86 19.35
N ARG A 225 -7.77 -8.93 19.18
CA ARG A 225 -8.62 -9.16 17.98
C ARG A 225 -9.53 -7.99 17.61
N LYS A 226 -10.14 -7.33 18.59
CA LYS A 226 -11.05 -6.20 18.34
C LYS A 226 -10.32 -4.98 17.79
N GLU A 227 -9.14 -4.68 18.33
CA GLU A 227 -8.30 -3.57 17.88
C GLU A 227 -7.65 -3.88 16.54
N GLY A 228 -7.22 -5.12 16.32
CA GLY A 228 -6.77 -5.60 15.01
C GLY A 228 -7.84 -5.43 13.93
N LEU A 229 -9.11 -5.73 14.23
CA LEU A 229 -10.23 -5.51 13.30
C LEU A 229 -10.46 -4.02 13.01
N VAL A 230 -10.32 -3.15 14.02
CA VAL A 230 -10.36 -1.69 13.81
C VAL A 230 -9.22 -1.22 12.92
N LEU A 231 -8.01 -1.79 13.08
CA LEU A 231 -6.88 -1.50 12.19
C LEU A 231 -7.14 -1.96 10.75
N VAL A 232 -7.83 -3.10 10.54
CA VAL A 232 -8.27 -3.54 9.19
C VAL A 232 -9.20 -2.51 8.58
N LEU A 233 -10.20 -2.06 9.34
CA LEU A 233 -11.16 -1.07 8.86
C LEU A 233 -10.48 0.24 8.47
N VAL A 234 -9.51 0.72 9.26
CA VAL A 234 -8.76 1.95 8.95
C VAL A 234 -7.88 1.79 7.72
N ALA A 235 -7.12 0.69 7.63
CA ALA A 235 -6.24 0.42 6.50
C ALA A 235 -7.01 0.21 5.19
N TYR A 236 -8.20 -0.39 5.26
CA TYR A 236 -9.04 -0.65 4.09
C TYR A 236 -9.94 0.53 3.71
N LEU A 237 -10.71 1.09 4.66
CA LEU A 237 -11.65 2.16 4.37
C LEU A 237 -10.96 3.51 4.12
N GLY A 238 -9.78 3.73 4.72
CA GLY A 238 -9.02 4.96 4.53
C GLY A 238 -8.82 5.34 3.06
N PRO A 239 -8.20 4.47 2.25
CA PRO A 239 -8.04 4.70 0.81
C PRO A 239 -9.37 4.89 0.07
N THR A 240 -10.44 4.16 0.46
CA THR A 240 -11.75 4.27 -0.21
C THR A 240 -12.42 5.64 -0.05
N VAL A 241 -12.07 6.41 0.99
CA VAL A 241 -12.57 7.78 1.19
C VAL A 241 -11.89 8.77 0.23
N VAL A 242 -10.64 8.50 -0.16
CA VAL A 242 -9.89 9.38 -1.07
C VAL A 242 -10.22 9.11 -2.53
N ALA A 243 -10.56 7.87 -2.89
CA ALA A 243 -10.94 7.46 -4.25
C ALA A 243 -12.01 8.35 -4.93
N PRO A 244 -13.14 8.72 -4.31
CA PRO A 244 -14.12 9.60 -4.95
C PRO A 244 -13.57 11.02 -5.20
N LEU A 245 -12.73 11.55 -4.30
CA LEU A 245 -12.08 12.86 -4.50
C LEU A 245 -11.15 12.83 -5.70
N HIS A 246 -10.42 11.73 -5.89
CA HIS A 246 -9.58 11.49 -7.04
C HIS A 246 -10.39 11.47 -8.34
N GLY A 247 -11.52 10.75 -8.35
CA GLY A 247 -12.44 10.73 -9.49
C GLY A 247 -12.99 12.11 -9.83
N PHE A 248 -13.30 12.95 -8.83
CA PHE A 248 -13.68 14.34 -9.06
C PHE A 248 -12.53 15.16 -9.65
N ALA A 249 -11.30 14.99 -9.18
CA ALA A 249 -10.12 15.69 -9.70
C ALA A 249 -9.96 15.45 -11.21
N LEU A 250 -10.06 14.18 -11.64
CA LEU A 250 -9.99 13.80 -13.05
C LEU A 250 -11.17 14.37 -13.86
N GLY A 251 -12.37 14.44 -13.29
CA GLY A 251 -13.52 15.08 -13.92
C GLY A 251 -13.31 16.58 -14.19
N TYR A 252 -12.55 17.27 -13.33
CA TYR A 252 -12.21 18.70 -13.49
C TYR A 252 -11.07 18.97 -14.48
N ALA A 253 -10.26 17.96 -14.84
CA ALA A 253 -9.19 18.08 -15.82
C ALA A 253 -9.66 18.69 -17.15
N LYS A 254 -10.89 18.38 -17.57
CA LYS A 254 -11.50 18.90 -18.81
C LYS A 254 -11.85 20.40 -18.77
N LYS A 255 -12.01 20.97 -17.57
CA LYS A 255 -12.44 22.37 -17.38
C LYS A 255 -11.31 23.30 -17.00
N SER A 256 -10.34 22.82 -16.20
CA SER A 256 -9.17 23.60 -15.80
C SER A 256 -8.05 22.68 -15.36
N THR A 257 -6.92 22.75 -16.05
CA THR A 257 -5.69 22.00 -15.73
C THR A 257 -5.12 22.42 -14.38
N ALA A 258 -5.13 23.72 -14.07
CA ALA A 258 -4.68 24.24 -12.78
C ALA A 258 -5.53 23.71 -11.61
N ALA A 259 -6.85 23.71 -11.75
CA ALA A 259 -7.75 23.17 -10.71
C ALA A 259 -7.56 21.66 -10.51
N CYS A 260 -7.34 20.91 -11.60
CA CYS A 260 -7.03 19.48 -11.55
C CYS A 260 -5.73 19.22 -10.76
N LEU A 261 -4.63 19.92 -11.09
CA LEU A 261 -3.36 19.76 -10.38
C LEU A 261 -3.47 20.10 -8.90
N CYS A 262 -4.21 21.15 -8.54
CA CYS A 262 -4.47 21.49 -7.14
C CYS A 262 -5.25 20.38 -6.42
N LEU A 263 -6.29 19.82 -7.04
CA LEU A 263 -7.08 18.73 -6.46
C LEU A 263 -6.25 17.44 -6.31
N LEU A 264 -5.44 17.11 -7.31
CA LEU A 264 -4.51 15.97 -7.23
C LEU A 264 -3.49 16.15 -6.10
N ALA A 265 -2.95 17.36 -5.91
CA ALA A 265 -2.04 17.64 -4.80
C ALA A 265 -2.72 17.46 -3.43
N VAL A 266 -3.98 17.89 -3.29
CA VAL A 266 -4.77 17.67 -2.06
C VAL A 266 -5.05 16.17 -1.84
N CYS A 267 -5.45 15.44 -2.89
CA CYS A 267 -5.67 13.99 -2.80
C CYS A 267 -4.39 13.27 -2.40
N ALA A 268 -3.25 13.64 -2.99
CA ALA A 268 -1.95 13.06 -2.67
C ALA A 268 -1.51 13.36 -1.23
N LEU A 269 -1.74 14.56 -0.72
CA LEU A 269 -1.51 14.90 0.69
C LEU A 269 -2.36 14.04 1.63
N LEU A 270 -3.64 13.85 1.31
CA LEU A 270 -4.55 13.02 2.11
C LEU A 270 -4.15 11.54 2.07
N SER A 271 -3.85 11.00 0.88
CA SER A 271 -3.36 9.63 0.71
C SER A 271 -2.07 9.40 1.47
N GLY A 272 -1.10 10.32 1.34
CA GLY A 272 0.18 10.21 2.03
C GLY A 272 0.04 10.29 3.55
N ALA A 273 -0.82 11.17 4.06
CA ALA A 273 -1.13 11.25 5.48
C ALA A 273 -1.82 9.96 5.99
N GLN A 274 -2.74 9.40 5.21
CA GLN A 274 -3.47 8.17 5.57
C GLN A 274 -2.55 6.94 5.59
N GLU A 275 -1.66 6.81 4.62
CA GLU A 275 -0.67 5.72 4.55
C GLU A 275 0.27 5.78 5.75
N LEU A 276 0.81 6.97 6.04
CA LEU A 276 1.66 7.20 7.21
C LEU A 276 0.92 6.94 8.53
N PHE A 277 -0.33 7.37 8.64
CA PHE A 277 -1.17 7.11 9.81
C PHE A 277 -1.39 5.60 10.01
N SER A 278 -1.62 4.85 8.94
CA SER A 278 -1.82 3.39 9.01
C SER A 278 -0.56 2.67 9.51
N LEU A 279 0.62 3.09 9.05
CA LEU A 279 1.92 2.56 9.50
C LEU A 279 2.23 2.95 10.96
N ALA A 280 1.93 4.19 11.35
CA ALA A 280 2.07 4.64 12.73
C ALA A 280 1.12 3.87 13.66
N ALA A 281 -0.15 3.68 13.26
CA ALA A 281 -1.14 2.91 14.00
C ALA A 281 -0.73 1.44 14.17
N ALA A 282 -0.19 0.81 13.13
CA ALA A 282 0.35 -0.55 13.24
C ALA A 282 1.53 -0.64 14.23
N THR A 283 2.38 0.38 14.26
CA THR A 283 3.51 0.46 15.19
C THR A 283 3.05 0.59 16.64
N VAL A 284 2.14 1.53 16.92
CA VAL A 284 1.56 1.72 18.26
C VAL A 284 0.79 0.47 18.71
N TYR A 285 -0.01 -0.11 17.81
CA TYR A 285 -0.71 -1.36 18.08
C TYR A 285 0.26 -2.47 18.49
N TYR A 286 1.39 -2.61 17.79
CA TYR A 286 2.41 -3.60 18.13
C TYR A 286 2.97 -3.40 19.54
N TYR A 287 3.37 -2.16 19.89
CA TYR A 287 3.87 -1.85 21.25
C TYR A 287 2.83 -2.19 22.32
N GLN A 288 1.59 -1.70 22.16
CA GLN A 288 0.54 -1.95 23.13
C GLN A 288 0.13 -3.43 23.23
N ALA A 289 0.19 -4.18 22.13
CA ALA A 289 -0.10 -5.61 22.12
C ALA A 289 1.01 -6.43 22.81
N MET A 290 2.27 -6.02 22.66
CA MET A 290 3.42 -6.62 23.36
C MET A 290 3.42 -6.36 24.86
N GLU A 291 2.93 -5.19 25.29
CA GLU A 291 2.78 -4.84 26.72
C GLU A 291 1.55 -5.50 27.38
N SER A 292 0.73 -6.23 26.62
CA SER A 292 -0.42 -6.92 27.20
C SER A 292 0.01 -8.07 28.12
N LYS A 293 -0.67 -8.21 29.27
CA LYS A 293 -0.39 -9.25 30.26
C LYS A 293 -0.35 -10.65 29.66
N GLU A 294 -1.21 -10.96 28.68
CA GLU A 294 -1.25 -12.26 28.00
C GLU A 294 0.06 -12.61 27.27
N VAL A 295 0.75 -11.62 26.70
CA VAL A 295 2.04 -11.81 26.03
C VAL A 295 3.16 -11.91 27.05
N ILE A 296 3.10 -11.11 28.12
CA ILE A 296 4.06 -11.15 29.22
C ILE A 296 4.01 -12.53 29.89
N ASP A 297 2.83 -13.03 30.25
CA ASP A 297 2.65 -14.34 30.89
C ASP A 297 3.09 -15.49 29.97
N ALA A 298 2.85 -15.38 28.65
CA ALA A 298 3.30 -16.36 27.67
C ALA A 298 4.83 -16.37 27.43
N LEU A 299 5.51 -15.23 27.64
CA LEU A 299 6.97 -15.14 27.58
C LEU A 299 7.64 -15.63 28.87
N TRP A 300 6.95 -15.58 30.00
CA TRP A 300 7.42 -16.09 31.30
C TRP A 300 7.22 -17.60 31.50
N LEU A 301 6.43 -18.26 30.65
CA LEU A 301 6.20 -19.71 30.64
C LEU A 301 7.11 -20.47 29.65
N CYS A 302 8.12 -19.80 29.09
CA CYS A 302 9.19 -20.38 28.26
C CYS A 302 10.56 -20.13 28.92
#